data_AF-A0A174R5S4-F1
#
_entry.id   AF-A0A174R5S4-F1
#
_cell.length_a   1.000
_cell.length_b   1.000
_cell.length_c   1.000
_cell.angle_alpha   90.00
_cell.angle_beta   90.00
_cell.angle_gamma   90.00
#
_symmetry.space_group_name_H-M   'P 1'
#
loop_
_entity.id
_entity.type
_entity.pdbx_description
1 polymer ?
#
loop_
_entity_poly.entity_id
_entity_poly.type
_entity_poly.pdbx_seq_one_letter_code
_entity_poly.pdbx_strand_id
1 'polypeptide(L)' 'MKIQNITDVEKFFSVIDQCKGTVELVSPEGDRINLKSKLAQYLSMATIFSNGYIKELDLVAHEKEDIERLIKYMYQGE' A
#
# COMPACT_ATOMS: atom_id res chain seq x y z
N MET A 1 7.53 -0.85 5.25
CA MET A 1 7.55 -2.32 5.11
C MET A 1 7.38 -2.64 3.64
N LYS A 2 8.08 -3.66 3.12
CA LYS A 2 7.96 -3.99 1.70
C LYS A 2 6.60 -4.61 1.38
N ILE A 3 6.04 -4.23 0.24
CA ILE A 3 4.78 -4.76 -0.24
C ILE A 3 5.00 -6.16 -0.81
N GLN A 4 4.18 -7.11 -0.37
CA GLN A 4 4.25 -8.50 -0.81
C GLN A 4 2.86 -9.10 -0.93
N ASN A 5 2.74 -10.15 -1.76
CA ASN A 5 1.54 -10.98 -1.91
C ASN A 5 0.23 -10.25 -2.24
N ILE A 6 0.30 -9.11 -2.93
CA ILE A 6 -0.89 -8.44 -3.45
C ILE A 6 -1.33 -9.13 -4.74
N THR A 7 -2.29 -10.04 -4.62
CA THR A 7 -2.93 -10.72 -5.76
C THR A 7 -4.26 -10.08 -6.16
N ASP A 8 -4.91 -9.39 -5.21
CA ASP A 8 -6.16 -8.67 -5.40
C ASP A 8 -5.98 -7.21 -4.98
N VAL A 9 -5.88 -6.33 -5.98
CA VAL A 9 -5.63 -4.91 -5.78
C VAL A 9 -6.87 -4.15 -5.34
N GLU A 10 -8.07 -4.57 -5.73
CA GLU A 10 -9.30 -3.97 -5.22
C GLU A 10 -9.43 -4.23 -3.72
N LYS A 11 -9.14 -5.47 -3.30
CA LYS A 11 -9.09 -5.82 -1.88
C LYS A 11 -8.00 -5.05 -1.14
N PHE A 12 -6.81 -4.90 -1.73
CA PHE A 12 -5.74 -4.08 -1.13
C PHE A 12 -6.22 -2.66 -0.86
N PHE A 13 -6.79 -1.97 -1.85
CA PHE A 13 -7.25 -0.60 -1.65
C PHE A 13 -8.47 -0.51 -0.72
N SER A 14 -9.33 -1.51 -0.69
CA SER A 14 -10.38 -1.62 0.34
C SER A 14 -9.79 -1.69 1.75
N VAL A 15 -8.71 -2.44 1.95
CA VAL A 15 -7.98 -2.50 3.24
C VAL A 15 -7.32 -1.16 3.56
N ILE A 16 -6.71 -0.48 2.58
CA ILE A 16 -6.16 0.87 2.75
C ILE A 16 -7.25 1.87 3.18
N ASP A 17 -8.43 1.82 2.56
CA ASP A 17 -9.53 2.73 2.87
C ASP A 17 -10.06 2.52 4.31
N GLN A 18 -9.93 1.30 4.86
CA GLN A 18 -10.28 0.97 6.24
C GLN A 18 -9.25 1.43 7.28
N CYS A 19 -8.05 1.82 6.85
CA CYS A 19 -7.04 2.38 7.74
C CYS A 19 -7.52 3.74 8.28
N LYS A 20 -7.28 4.00 9.56
CA LYS A 20 -7.68 5.26 10.22
C LYS A 20 -6.76 6.40 9.78
N GLY A 21 -5.46 6.19 9.91
CA GLY A 21 -4.43 7.18 9.61
C GLY A 21 -4.06 7.24 8.14
N THR A 22 -3.03 8.03 7.84
CA THR A 22 -2.43 8.09 6.51
C THR A 22 -1.68 6.80 6.22
N VAL A 23 -1.79 6.32 4.98
CA VAL A 23 -0.95 5.23 4.47
C VAL A 23 -0.26 5.73 3.21
N GLU A 24 1.06 5.54 3.14
CA GLU A 24 1.91 6.10 2.09
C GLU A 24 2.76 5.02 1.41
N LEU A 25 2.99 5.16 0.11
CA LEU A 25 4.15 4.56 -0.56
C LEU A 25 5.32 5.53 -0.48
N VAL A 26 6.48 5.01 -0.12
CA VAL A 26 7.73 5.76 -0.05
C VAL A 26 8.75 5.11 -0.97
N SER A 27 9.33 5.89 -1.89
CA SER A 27 10.39 5.41 -2.76
C SER A 27 11.77 5.46 -2.08
N PRO A 28 12.79 4.76 -2.61
CA PRO A 28 14.17 4.88 -2.12
C PRO A 28 14.70 6.32 -2.15
N GLU A 29 14.23 7.14 -3.08
CA GLU A 29 14.58 8.55 -3.23
C GLU A 29 13.86 9.46 -2.22
N GLY A 30 12.86 8.93 -1.51
CA GLY A 30 12.10 9.62 -0.47
C GLY A 30 10.77 10.23 -0.95
N ASP A 31 10.39 10.02 -2.21
CA ASP A 31 9.09 10.46 -2.72
C ASP A 31 7.96 9.75 -1.97
N ARG A 32 6.90 10.50 -1.62
CA ARG A 32 5.77 9.99 -0.85
C ARG A 32 4.46 10.12 -1.62
N ILE A 33 3.73 9.02 -1.69
CA ILE A 33 2.41 8.95 -2.32
C ILE A 33 1.40 8.50 -1.28
N ASN A 34 0.43 9.36 -0.96
CA ASN A 34 -0.66 9.02 -0.05
C ASN A 34 -1.68 8.09 -0.73
N LEU A 35 -1.74 6.84 -0.28
CA LEU A 35 -2.62 5.80 -0.83
C LEU A 35 -4.09 5.96 -0.46
N LYS A 36 -4.47 6.88 0.44
CA LYS A 36 -5.88 7.21 0.70
C LYS A 36 -6.47 8.15 -0.35
N SER A 37 -5.63 8.75 -1.21
CA SER A 37 -6.11 9.57 -2.33
C SER A 37 -6.56 8.68 -3.49
N LYS A 38 -7.81 8.81 -3.95
CA LYS A 38 -8.32 8.01 -5.07
C LYS A 38 -7.51 8.17 -6.36
N LEU A 39 -7.02 9.37 -6.66
CA LEU A 39 -6.12 9.60 -7.80
C LEU A 39 -4.80 8.86 -7.63
N ALA A 40 -4.24 8.86 -6.42
CA ALA A 40 -3.03 8.11 -6.12
C ALA A 40 -3.28 6.60 -6.22
N GLN A 41 -4.44 6.10 -5.76
CA GLN A 41 -4.82 4.69 -5.94
C GLN A 41 -4.82 4.31 -7.42
N TYR A 42 -5.45 5.12 -8.29
CA TYR A 42 -5.43 4.89 -9.75
C TYR A 42 -4.02 4.91 -10.34
N LEU A 43 -3.18 5.87 -9.94
CA LEU A 43 -1.79 5.95 -10.39
C LEU A 43 -0.98 4.75 -9.91
N SER A 44 -1.16 4.35 -8.65
CA SER A 44 -0.52 3.18 -8.05
C SER A 44 -0.97 1.90 -8.75
N MET A 45 -2.23 1.74 -9.15
CA MET A 45 -2.65 0.60 -9.98
C MET A 45 -1.78 0.51 -11.25
N ALA A 46 -1.60 1.62 -11.97
CA ALA A 46 -0.78 1.63 -13.18
C ALA A 46 0.71 1.28 -12.89
N THR A 47 1.29 1.79 -11.81
CA THR A 47 2.71 1.57 -11.45
C THR A 47 2.97 0.18 -10.86
N ILE A 48 2.05 -0.34 -10.05
CA ILE A 48 2.12 -1.66 -9.41
C ILE A 48 2.08 -2.78 -10.46
N PHE A 49 1.26 -2.60 -11.50
CA PHE A 49 1.07 -3.61 -12.54
C PHE A 49 1.99 -3.50 -13.75
N SER A 50 2.59 -2.32 -14.03
CA SER A 50 3.33 -2.15 -15.29
C SER A 50 4.76 -2.69 -15.25
N ASN A 51 5.53 -2.51 -14.17
CA ASN A 51 7.00 -2.63 -14.28
C ASN A 51 7.72 -3.31 -13.09
N GLY A 52 7.02 -3.87 -12.10
CA GLY A 52 7.69 -4.50 -10.95
C GLY A 52 8.44 -3.54 -10.00
N TYR A 53 8.32 -2.24 -10.24
CA TYR A 53 8.91 -1.16 -9.43
C TYR A 53 8.41 -1.15 -7.97
N ILE A 54 7.25 -1.78 -7.73
CA ILE A 54 6.67 -1.88 -6.38
C ILE A 54 7.59 -2.55 -5.35
N LYS A 55 8.52 -3.43 -5.79
CA LYS A 55 9.44 -4.13 -4.88
C LYS A 55 10.40 -3.18 -4.16
N GLU A 56 10.65 -2.02 -4.75
CA GLU A 56 11.56 -1.02 -4.20
C GLU A 56 10.85 -0.04 -3.26
N LEU A 57 9.51 0.04 -3.35
CA LEU A 57 8.70 0.93 -2.52
C LEU A 57 8.45 0.35 -1.13
N ASP A 58 8.42 1.24 -0.14
CA ASP A 58 8.01 0.94 1.22
C ASP A 58 6.59 1.43 1.49
N LEU A 59 5.77 0.56 2.07
CA LEU A 59 4.49 0.92 2.64
C LEU A 59 4.69 1.44 4.07
N VAL A 60 4.21 2.65 4.34
CA VAL A 60 4.30 3.30 5.65
C VAL A 60 2.90 3.61 6.13
N ALA A 61 2.56 3.12 7.32
CA ALA A 61 1.35 3.47 8.05
C ALA A 61 1.75 4.07 9.41
N HIS A 62 1.01 5.08 9.85
CA HIS A 62 1.36 5.86 11.04
C HIS A 62 0.64 5.38 12.31
N GLU A 63 -0.47 4.67 12.16
CA GLU A 63 -1.23 4.09 13.28
C GLU A 63 -0.87 2.63 13.48
N LYS A 64 -0.73 2.21 14.74
CA LYS A 64 -0.34 0.83 15.08
C LYS A 64 -1.37 -0.18 14.58
N GLU A 65 -2.66 0.12 14.71
CA GLU A 65 -3.76 -0.75 14.28
C GLU A 65 -3.79 -0.91 12.76
N ASP A 66 -3.38 0.14 12.03
CA ASP A 66 -3.30 0.10 10.58
C ASP A 66 -2.12 -0.76 10.12
N ILE A 67 -0.97 -0.67 10.80
CA ILE A 67 0.18 -1.56 10.59
C ILE A 67 -0.25 -3.03 10.78
N GLU A 68 -0.94 -3.34 11.89
CA GLU A 68 -1.42 -4.69 12.18
C GLU A 68 -2.38 -5.20 11.10
N ARG A 69 -3.34 -4.36 10.67
CA ARG A 69 -4.27 -4.70 9.57
C ARG A 69 -3.54 -5.04 8.28
N LEU A 70 -2.56 -4.21 7.89
CA LEU A 70 -1.81 -4.39 6.66
C LEU A 70 -0.95 -5.66 6.69
N ILE A 71 -0.35 -5.98 7.84
CA ILE A 71 0.40 -7.23 8.02
C ILE A 71 -0.52 -8.44 7.87
N LYS A 72 -1.71 -8.43 8.48
CA LYS A 72 -2.67 -9.53 8.35
C LYS A 72 -3.05 -9.76 6.88
N TYR A 73 -3.39 -8.70 6.17
CA TYR A 73 -3.71 -8.78 4.75
C TYR A 73 -2.56 -9.37 3.92
N MET A 74 -1.33 -8.84 4.06
CA MET A 74 -0.20 -9.24 3.20
C MET A 74 0.42 -10.59 3.55
N TYR A 75 0.42 -10.99 4.83
CA TYR A 75 1.12 -12.19 5.29
C TYR A 75 0.20 -13.33 5.69
N GLN A 76 -1.06 -13.04 6.03
CA GLN A 76 -2.06 -14.04 6.46
C GLN A 76 -3.16 -14.24 5.42
N GLY A 77 -3.26 -13.36 4.42
CA GLY A 77 -4.22 -13.47 3.31
C GLY A 77 -5.66 -13.07 3.67
N GLU A 78 -5.87 -12.51 4.87
CA GLU A 78 -7.17 -12.05 5.37
C GLU A 78 -7.72 -10.81 4.66
#